data_AF-A0A496YDW5-F1
#
_entry.id   AF-A0A496YDW5-F1
#
_cell.length_a   1.000
_cell.length_b   1.000
_cell.length_c   1.000
_cell.angle_alpha   90.00
_cell.angle_beta   90.00
_cell.angle_gamma   90.00
#
_symmetry.space_group_name_H-M   'P 1'
#
loop_
_entity.id
_entity.type
_entity.pdbx_description
1 polymer ?
#
loop_
_entity_poly.entity_id
_entity_poly.type
_entity_poly.pdbx_seq_one_letter_code
_entity_poly.pdbx_strand_id
1 'polypeptide(L)'
;RINAISPKGKTPLTAAVRQAAEKLHYNSQRATVVLVSDGLETCGGNPCKLAEKLAMSGVDFTVHVIGFDLSKQEQRRLRCLADKTGGLFLAAGNAAALRDALFKTIKKVQASPPPVKEKPGKAFLKGPATVPAGAAFKVAWKGPGSRKDFISIAKKGSKDLHYVDYTYTERGNPVSMIAPGDPGPYELRYVHAHSRQVIGRTDIKVTPVTAQVQAPASANVATKIPVKWQGPGYDDDYITIARPDQAPGDYVEYEYVSEGNPLKVRAPADPGTYQVRYILGKGTKLLAKTSITIKKP
;
A
#
# COMPACT_ATOMS: atom_id res chain seq x y z
N ARG A 1 -25.33 -32.37 -0.63
CA ARG A 1 -26.63 -32.15 -1.32
C ARG A 1 -27.71 -31.94 -0.26
N ILE A 2 -28.57 -30.92 -0.38
CA ILE A 2 -29.65 -30.65 0.59
C ILE A 2 -30.68 -31.79 0.61
N ASN A 3 -31.01 -32.34 -0.57
CA ASN A 3 -32.02 -33.40 -0.73
C ASN A 3 -31.67 -34.74 -0.07
N ALA A 4 -30.46 -34.90 0.46
CA ALA A 4 -30.03 -36.12 1.15
C ALA A 4 -30.09 -35.99 2.68
N ILE A 5 -30.52 -34.84 3.21
CA ILE A 5 -30.58 -34.58 4.65
C ILE A 5 -31.91 -35.10 5.19
N SER A 6 -31.85 -35.97 6.21
CA SER A 6 -33.00 -36.39 7.02
C SER A 6 -32.78 -35.89 8.45
N PRO A 7 -33.33 -34.71 8.83
CA PRO A 7 -33.18 -34.18 10.18
C PRO A 7 -33.81 -35.12 11.20
N LYS A 8 -33.08 -35.46 12.27
CA LYS A 8 -33.57 -36.28 13.39
C LYS A 8 -33.01 -35.73 14.70
N GLY A 9 -33.78 -35.81 15.77
CA GLY A 9 -33.31 -35.52 17.13
C GLY A 9 -33.53 -34.08 17.61
N LYS A 10 -32.63 -33.62 18.49
CA LYS A 10 -32.69 -32.32 19.20
C LYS A 10 -32.20 -31.15 18.33
N THR A 11 -32.36 -29.92 18.81
CA THR A 11 -32.02 -28.67 18.11
C THR A 11 -30.79 -27.97 18.73
N PRO A 12 -29.54 -28.36 18.40
CA PRO A 12 -28.31 -27.78 18.95
C PRO A 12 -27.91 -26.45 18.27
N LEU A 13 -28.75 -25.42 18.38
CA LEU A 13 -28.59 -24.14 17.68
C LEU A 13 -27.24 -23.46 17.93
N THR A 14 -26.83 -23.39 19.19
CA THR A 14 -25.60 -22.73 19.61
C THR A 14 -24.36 -23.44 19.09
N ALA A 15 -24.37 -24.76 19.03
CA ALA A 15 -23.27 -25.53 18.46
C ALA A 15 -23.17 -25.29 16.95
N ALA A 16 -24.30 -25.28 16.24
CA ALA A 16 -24.33 -25.04 14.79
C ALA A 16 -23.81 -23.65 14.42
N VAL A 17 -24.28 -22.59 15.12
CA VAL A 17 -23.82 -21.22 14.88
C VAL A 17 -22.33 -21.07 15.20
N ARG A 18 -21.86 -21.66 16.31
CA ARG A 18 -20.43 -21.65 16.67
C ARG A 18 -19.57 -22.32 15.62
N GLN A 19 -19.95 -23.53 15.19
CA GLN A 19 -19.21 -24.27 14.18
C GLN A 19 -19.12 -23.49 12.86
N ALA A 20 -20.22 -22.84 12.45
CA ALA A 20 -20.21 -21.99 11.27
C ALA A 20 -19.27 -20.78 11.44
N ALA A 21 -19.31 -20.11 12.59
CA ALA A 21 -18.43 -18.98 12.88
C ALA A 21 -16.94 -19.38 12.84
N GLU A 22 -16.58 -20.50 13.46
CA GLU A 22 -15.20 -21.00 13.49
C GLU A 22 -14.72 -21.38 12.08
N LYS A 23 -15.56 -22.05 11.28
CA LYS A 23 -15.24 -22.39 9.88
C LYS A 23 -15.07 -21.17 8.98
N LEU A 24 -15.73 -20.06 9.30
CA LEU A 24 -15.61 -18.80 8.58
C LEU A 24 -14.46 -17.92 9.12
N HIS A 25 -13.65 -18.44 10.06
CA HIS A 25 -12.53 -17.70 10.66
C HIS A 25 -12.96 -16.33 11.20
N TYR A 26 -14.10 -16.28 11.90
CA TYR A 26 -14.78 -15.03 12.30
C TYR A 26 -13.92 -14.05 13.11
N ASN A 27 -12.81 -14.50 13.70
CA ASN A 27 -11.87 -13.69 14.47
C ASN A 27 -10.79 -12.97 13.63
N SER A 28 -10.64 -13.35 12.36
CA SER A 28 -9.65 -12.77 11.44
C SER A 28 -10.26 -12.26 10.15
N GLN A 29 -11.51 -12.65 9.86
CA GLN A 29 -12.24 -12.24 8.67
C GLN A 29 -13.68 -11.90 9.01
N ARG A 30 -14.25 -10.97 8.22
CA ARG A 30 -15.68 -10.69 8.24
C ARG A 30 -16.45 -11.95 7.87
N ALA A 31 -17.41 -12.32 8.72
CA ALA A 31 -18.18 -13.54 8.56
C ALA A 31 -19.67 -13.31 8.82
N THR A 32 -20.52 -13.93 7.99
CA THR A 32 -21.97 -13.84 8.12
C THR A 32 -22.58 -15.24 8.12
N VAL A 33 -23.42 -15.52 9.11
CA VAL A 33 -24.17 -16.78 9.24
C VAL A 33 -25.65 -16.50 9.03
N VAL A 34 -26.31 -17.32 8.21
CA VAL A 34 -27.77 -17.32 8.08
C VAL A 34 -28.31 -18.58 8.78
N LEU A 35 -28.91 -18.40 9.95
CA LEU A 35 -29.54 -19.48 10.71
C LEU A 35 -31.00 -19.61 10.30
N VAL A 36 -31.41 -20.82 9.92
CA VAL A 36 -32.82 -21.18 9.71
C VAL A 36 -33.19 -22.18 10.81
N SER A 37 -34.26 -21.90 11.56
CA SER A 37 -34.72 -22.79 12.64
C SER A 37 -36.23 -22.82 12.73
N ASP A 38 -36.78 -24.02 12.92
CA ASP A 38 -38.18 -24.30 13.22
C ASP A 38 -38.44 -24.59 14.72
N GLY A 39 -37.39 -24.52 15.55
CA GLY A 39 -37.48 -24.76 16.98
C GLY A 39 -36.54 -23.88 17.81
N LEU A 40 -36.66 -23.98 19.13
CA LEU A 40 -35.72 -23.40 20.09
C LEU A 40 -34.57 -24.36 20.40
N GLU A 41 -33.54 -23.83 21.05
CA GLU A 41 -32.40 -24.60 21.55
C GLU A 41 -32.84 -25.63 22.61
N THR A 42 -32.54 -26.91 22.39
CA THR A 42 -32.92 -28.01 23.30
C THR A 42 -31.72 -28.81 23.82
N CYS A 43 -30.48 -28.39 23.52
CA CYS A 43 -29.25 -29.06 23.94
C CYS A 43 -28.48 -28.29 25.04
N GLY A 44 -29.18 -27.43 25.80
CA GLY A 44 -28.62 -26.72 26.96
C GLY A 44 -27.81 -25.46 26.61
N GLY A 45 -27.75 -25.08 25.34
CA GLY A 45 -27.11 -23.84 24.90
C GLY A 45 -27.89 -22.57 25.29
N ASN A 46 -27.19 -21.43 25.29
CA ASN A 46 -27.82 -20.11 25.39
C ASN A 46 -27.52 -19.28 24.12
N PRO A 47 -28.49 -19.17 23.19
CA PRO A 47 -28.33 -18.41 21.95
C PRO A 47 -27.90 -16.95 22.15
N CYS A 48 -28.46 -16.26 23.15
CA CYS A 48 -28.11 -14.86 23.46
C CYS A 48 -26.65 -14.71 23.90
N LYS A 49 -26.22 -15.51 24.88
CA LYS A 49 -24.84 -15.43 25.41
C LYS A 49 -23.83 -15.78 24.32
N LEU A 50 -24.16 -16.73 23.44
CA LEU A 50 -23.32 -17.04 22.29
C LEU A 50 -23.22 -15.84 21.34
N ALA A 51 -24.36 -15.21 21.03
CA ALA A 51 -24.41 -14.05 20.14
C ALA A 51 -23.53 -12.89 20.65
N GLU A 52 -23.63 -12.58 21.94
CA GLU A 52 -22.79 -11.57 22.61
C GLU A 52 -21.30 -11.91 22.49
N LYS A 53 -20.91 -13.14 22.80
CA LYS A 53 -19.52 -13.59 22.66
C LYS A 53 -19.02 -13.45 21.22
N LEU A 54 -19.81 -13.88 20.24
CA LEU A 54 -19.41 -13.85 18.83
C LEU A 54 -19.34 -12.42 18.29
N ALA A 55 -20.25 -11.52 18.70
CA ALA A 55 -20.19 -10.10 18.36
C ALA A 55 -18.95 -9.41 18.95
N MET A 56 -18.57 -9.75 20.17
CA MET A 56 -17.40 -9.15 20.84
C MET A 56 -16.05 -9.67 20.32
N SER A 57 -15.99 -10.95 19.92
CA SER A 57 -14.73 -11.60 19.52
C SER A 57 -14.52 -11.70 18.01
N GLY A 58 -15.53 -11.36 17.21
CA GLY A 58 -15.48 -11.41 15.75
C GLY A 58 -15.08 -10.09 15.10
N VAL A 59 -14.45 -10.18 13.94
CA VAL A 59 -14.27 -9.04 13.02
C VAL A 59 -15.58 -8.87 12.26
N ASP A 60 -16.46 -7.95 12.68
CA ASP A 60 -17.74 -7.66 12.02
C ASP A 60 -18.58 -8.93 11.73
N PHE A 61 -18.77 -9.76 12.76
CA PHE A 61 -19.53 -11.02 12.67
C PHE A 61 -21.03 -10.78 12.82
N THR A 62 -21.83 -11.32 11.89
CA THR A 62 -23.29 -11.13 11.87
C THR A 62 -24.03 -12.45 11.75
N VAL A 63 -25.11 -12.63 12.53
CA VAL A 63 -26.04 -13.76 12.41
C VAL A 63 -27.40 -13.26 11.96
N HIS A 64 -27.82 -13.58 10.74
CA HIS A 64 -29.21 -13.44 10.34
C HIS A 64 -29.99 -14.69 10.77
N VAL A 65 -31.24 -14.53 11.15
CA VAL A 65 -32.08 -15.61 11.68
C VAL A 65 -33.43 -15.63 10.96
N ILE A 66 -33.82 -16.80 10.49
CA ILE A 66 -35.13 -17.08 9.92
C ILE A 66 -35.83 -18.11 10.81
N GLY A 67 -36.87 -17.67 11.52
CA GLY A 67 -37.71 -18.53 12.34
C GLY A 67 -38.87 -19.10 11.53
N PHE A 68 -38.89 -20.41 11.30
CA PHE A 68 -39.91 -21.11 10.53
C PHE A 68 -40.97 -21.71 11.45
N ASP A 69 -42.25 -21.41 11.23
CA ASP A 69 -43.37 -21.99 11.98
C ASP A 69 -43.24 -21.89 13.53
N LEU A 70 -42.69 -20.77 14.01
CA LEU A 70 -42.49 -20.51 15.44
C LEU A 70 -43.59 -19.61 16.02
N SER A 71 -44.01 -19.89 17.25
CA SER A 71 -44.89 -18.99 18.02
C SER A 71 -44.20 -17.65 18.31
N LYS A 72 -44.99 -16.60 18.59
CA LYS A 72 -44.44 -15.26 18.93
C LYS A 72 -43.48 -15.31 20.13
N GLN A 73 -43.69 -16.21 21.08
CA GLN A 73 -42.81 -16.34 22.25
C GLN A 73 -41.47 -16.98 21.88
N GLU A 74 -41.49 -18.01 21.03
CA GLU A 74 -40.28 -18.66 20.53
C GLU A 74 -39.48 -17.71 19.64
N GLN A 75 -40.15 -16.96 18.76
CA GLN A 75 -39.52 -15.93 17.94
C GLN A 75 -38.76 -14.90 18.78
N ARG A 76 -39.30 -14.45 19.93
CA ARG A 76 -38.60 -13.52 20.82
C ARG A 76 -37.31 -14.11 21.39
N ARG A 77 -37.32 -15.39 21.76
CA ARG A 77 -36.14 -16.08 22.32
C ARG A 77 -35.05 -16.26 21.25
N LEU A 78 -35.44 -16.53 20.01
CA LEU A 78 -34.50 -16.76 18.91
C LEU A 78 -33.96 -15.44 18.30
N ARG A 79 -34.77 -14.37 18.28
CA ARG A 79 -34.42 -13.04 17.74
C ARG A 79 -33.12 -12.47 18.33
N CYS A 80 -32.82 -12.79 19.59
CA CYS A 80 -31.63 -12.32 20.29
C CYS A 80 -30.31 -12.57 19.53
N LEU A 81 -30.19 -13.70 18.82
CA LEU A 81 -29.02 -14.01 17.99
C LEU A 81 -28.78 -12.94 16.92
N ALA A 82 -29.86 -12.50 16.26
CA ALA A 82 -29.80 -11.46 15.26
C ALA A 82 -29.51 -10.09 15.90
N ASP A 83 -30.27 -9.72 16.92
CA ASP A 83 -30.16 -8.39 17.52
C ASP A 83 -28.75 -8.11 18.09
N LYS A 84 -28.16 -9.09 18.78
CA LYS A 84 -26.83 -8.94 19.41
C LYS A 84 -25.68 -8.92 18.42
N THR A 85 -25.90 -9.40 17.19
CA THR A 85 -24.87 -9.44 16.13
C THR A 85 -25.16 -8.44 14.99
N GLY A 86 -26.20 -7.60 15.12
CA GLY A 86 -26.60 -6.63 14.09
C GLY A 86 -27.27 -7.26 12.86
N GLY A 87 -27.75 -8.51 12.98
CA GLY A 87 -28.40 -9.25 11.91
C GLY A 87 -29.89 -8.95 11.73
N LEU A 88 -30.52 -9.71 10.83
CA LEU A 88 -31.97 -9.62 10.57
C LEU A 88 -32.66 -10.80 11.23
N PHE A 89 -33.79 -10.57 11.89
CA PHE A 89 -34.73 -11.62 12.26
C PHE A 89 -35.95 -11.58 11.33
N LEU A 90 -36.25 -12.69 10.65
CA LEU A 90 -37.41 -12.83 9.79
C LEU A 90 -38.23 -14.05 10.24
N ALA A 91 -39.54 -13.88 10.40
CA ALA A 91 -40.45 -14.99 10.68
C ALA A 91 -41.06 -15.50 9.37
N ALA A 92 -41.20 -16.81 9.24
CA ALA A 92 -41.80 -17.48 8.09
C ALA A 92 -42.83 -18.51 8.57
N GLY A 93 -44.12 -18.27 8.33
CA GLY A 93 -45.18 -19.20 8.73
C GLY A 93 -45.49 -20.30 7.71
N ASN A 94 -44.87 -20.28 6.53
CA ASN A 94 -45.08 -21.26 5.47
C ASN A 94 -43.92 -21.26 4.47
N ALA A 95 -43.93 -22.19 3.51
CA ALA A 95 -42.87 -22.36 2.53
C ALA A 95 -42.63 -21.11 1.66
N ALA A 96 -43.68 -20.40 1.26
CA ALA A 96 -43.56 -19.17 0.47
C ALA A 96 -42.86 -18.07 1.28
N ALA A 97 -43.29 -17.87 2.53
CA ALA A 97 -42.67 -16.91 3.45
C ALA A 97 -41.21 -17.27 3.78
N LEU A 98 -40.87 -18.55 3.87
CA LEU A 98 -39.49 -19.01 4.07
C LEU A 98 -38.61 -18.65 2.87
N ARG A 99 -39.11 -18.91 1.66
CA ARG A 99 -38.43 -18.54 0.41
C ARG A 99 -38.17 -17.03 0.36
N ASP A 100 -39.18 -16.23 0.66
CA ASP A 100 -39.07 -14.78 0.62
C ASP A 100 -38.11 -14.25 1.70
N ALA A 101 -38.12 -14.84 2.90
CA ALA A 101 -37.18 -14.53 3.98
C ALA A 101 -35.73 -14.87 3.61
N LEU A 102 -35.49 -16.01 2.95
CA LEU A 102 -34.18 -16.39 2.43
C LEU A 102 -33.68 -15.38 1.38
N PHE A 103 -34.50 -15.03 0.38
CA PHE A 103 -34.12 -14.04 -0.63
C PHE A 103 -33.83 -12.67 -0.03
N LYS A 104 -34.66 -12.21 0.92
CA LYS A 104 -34.43 -10.93 1.63
C LYS A 104 -33.10 -10.95 2.40
N THR A 105 -32.78 -12.07 3.05
CA THR A 105 -31.53 -12.23 3.78
C THR A 105 -30.34 -12.28 2.83
N ILE A 106 -30.40 -13.05 1.75
CA ILE A 106 -29.34 -13.12 0.73
C ILE A 106 -29.08 -11.74 0.13
N LYS A 107 -30.13 -10.99 -0.23
CA LYS A 107 -29.99 -9.62 -0.74
C LYS A 107 -29.28 -8.69 0.26
N LYS A 108 -29.54 -8.86 1.56
CA LYS A 108 -28.84 -8.11 2.62
C LYS A 108 -27.38 -8.51 2.76
N VAL A 109 -27.06 -9.81 2.68
CA VAL A 109 -25.70 -10.34 2.79
C VAL A 109 -24.85 -9.95 1.56
N GLN A 110 -25.46 -9.95 0.36
CA GLN A 110 -24.79 -9.55 -0.89
C GLN A 110 -24.57 -8.04 -0.99
N ALA A 111 -25.29 -7.22 -0.23
CA ALA A 111 -25.02 -5.79 -0.18
C ALA A 111 -23.63 -5.58 0.44
N SER A 112 -22.70 -5.01 -0.33
CA SER A 112 -21.38 -4.64 0.19
C SER A 112 -21.57 -3.72 1.40
N PRO A 113 -20.88 -3.98 2.53
CA PRO A 113 -20.92 -3.06 3.64
C PRO A 113 -20.43 -1.69 3.14
N PRO A 114 -21.00 -0.58 3.63
CA PRO A 114 -20.45 0.72 3.30
C PRO A 114 -18.96 0.71 3.67
N PRO A 115 -18.08 1.26 2.81
CA PRO A 115 -16.66 1.33 3.14
C PRO A 115 -16.50 1.99 4.50
N VAL A 116 -15.71 1.38 5.39
CA VAL A 116 -15.42 1.94 6.70
C VAL A 116 -14.81 3.33 6.47
N LYS A 117 -15.58 4.38 6.80
CA LYS A 117 -15.10 5.75 6.73
C LYS A 117 -14.21 6.00 7.94
N GLU A 118 -12.93 5.69 7.78
CA GLU A 118 -11.93 5.98 8.79
C GLU A 118 -11.77 7.49 8.98
N LYS A 119 -11.88 7.95 10.23
CA LYS A 119 -11.64 9.35 10.56
C LYS A 119 -10.13 9.60 10.50
N PRO A 120 -9.66 10.55 9.67
CA PRO A 120 -8.25 10.64 9.34
C PRO A 120 -7.38 11.21 10.46
N GLY A 121 -7.96 11.88 11.45
CA GLY A 121 -7.21 12.39 12.61
C GLY A 121 -6.16 13.45 12.21
N LYS A 122 -5.00 13.41 12.88
CA LYS A 122 -3.85 14.28 12.63
C LYS A 122 -2.57 13.45 12.57
N ALA A 123 -1.60 13.90 11.78
CA ALA A 123 -0.27 13.33 11.73
C ALA A 123 0.83 14.38 11.89
N PHE A 124 1.98 13.94 12.38
CA PHE A 124 3.18 14.74 12.57
C PHE A 124 4.34 14.05 11.86
N LEU A 125 5.18 14.83 11.20
CA LEU A 125 6.36 14.37 10.48
C LEU A 125 7.60 15.06 11.05
N LYS A 126 8.69 14.31 11.14
CA LYS A 126 10.02 14.82 11.52
C LYS A 126 11.06 14.27 10.55
N GLY A 127 11.49 15.14 9.65
CA GLY A 127 12.59 14.91 8.71
C GLY A 127 13.68 15.98 8.86
N PRO A 128 14.78 15.88 8.10
CA PRO A 128 15.80 16.92 8.08
C PRO A 128 15.27 18.21 7.43
N ALA A 129 15.79 19.36 7.84
CA ALA A 129 15.42 20.65 7.24
C ALA A 129 15.96 20.80 5.81
N THR A 130 17.09 20.15 5.51
CA THR A 130 17.72 20.16 4.19
C THR A 130 18.19 18.77 3.80
N VAL A 131 18.22 18.47 2.51
CA VAL A 131 18.75 17.22 1.97
C VAL A 131 19.38 17.47 0.58
N PRO A 132 20.57 16.92 0.28
CA PRO A 132 21.13 17.02 -1.08
C PRO A 132 20.25 16.31 -2.11
N ALA A 133 20.17 16.87 -3.32
CA ALA A 133 19.44 16.27 -4.43
C ALA A 133 19.92 14.82 -4.70
N GLY A 134 18.99 13.88 -4.81
CA GLY A 134 19.29 12.45 -4.99
C GLY A 134 19.70 11.69 -3.72
N ALA A 135 19.94 12.37 -2.59
CA ALA A 135 20.37 11.70 -1.37
C ALA A 135 19.23 10.92 -0.69
N ALA A 136 19.58 9.80 -0.05
CA ALA A 136 18.69 9.11 0.86
C ALA A 136 18.52 9.89 2.18
N PHE A 137 17.30 9.92 2.71
CA PHE A 137 16.98 10.53 4.01
C PHE A 137 15.87 9.77 4.74
N LYS A 138 15.80 9.98 6.06
CA LYS A 138 14.82 9.33 6.94
C LYS A 138 13.75 10.32 7.42
N VAL A 139 12.51 9.86 7.50
CA VAL A 139 11.37 10.64 8.00
C VAL A 139 10.67 9.85 9.10
N ALA A 140 10.76 10.34 10.34
CA ALA A 140 9.98 9.82 11.44
C ALA A 140 8.55 10.38 11.38
N TRP A 141 7.57 9.61 11.83
CA TRP A 141 6.17 10.02 11.77
C TRP A 141 5.36 9.55 12.98
N LYS A 142 4.29 10.29 13.28
CA LYS A 142 3.26 9.93 14.26
C LYS A 142 1.90 10.21 13.64
N GLY A 143 1.03 9.22 13.56
CA GLY A 143 -0.26 9.33 12.87
C GLY A 143 -1.07 8.03 12.98
N PRO A 144 -2.21 7.92 12.28
CA PRO A 144 -3.10 6.76 12.37
C PRO A 144 -2.45 5.46 11.89
N GLY A 145 -1.53 5.52 10.92
CA GLY A 145 -0.80 4.33 10.44
C GLY A 145 -1.72 3.34 9.73
N SER A 146 -2.79 3.84 9.13
CA SER A 146 -3.84 3.03 8.53
C SER A 146 -3.31 2.31 7.30
N ARG A 147 -3.99 1.24 6.90
CA ARG A 147 -3.56 0.44 5.76
C ARG A 147 -3.42 1.33 4.52
N LYS A 148 -2.25 1.26 3.87
CA LYS A 148 -1.85 2.06 2.70
C LYS A 148 -1.64 3.56 2.95
N ASP A 149 -1.65 4.03 4.20
CA ASP A 149 -1.18 5.39 4.48
C ASP A 149 0.26 5.56 3.98
N PHE A 150 0.58 6.78 3.54
CA PHE A 150 1.87 7.04 2.93
C PHE A 150 2.40 8.43 3.23
N ILE A 151 3.72 8.53 3.18
CA ILE A 151 4.45 9.79 3.30
C ILE A 151 4.98 10.12 1.91
N SER A 152 4.68 11.32 1.43
CA SER A 152 5.11 11.79 0.12
C SER A 152 5.98 13.04 0.22
N ILE A 153 6.90 13.24 -0.73
CA ILE A 153 7.61 14.49 -0.94
C ILE A 153 7.02 15.19 -2.17
N ALA A 154 6.66 16.47 -2.01
CA ALA A 154 5.99 17.26 -3.04
C ALA A 154 6.65 18.62 -3.18
N LYS A 155 6.61 19.20 -4.39
CA LYS A 155 7.04 20.60 -4.61
C LYS A 155 6.21 21.51 -3.70
N LYS A 156 6.84 22.47 -3.03
CA LYS A 156 6.12 23.37 -2.11
C LYS A 156 4.99 24.09 -2.85
N GLY A 157 3.78 24.06 -2.28
CA GLY A 157 2.58 24.68 -2.87
C GLY A 157 1.86 23.84 -3.94
N SER A 158 2.31 22.63 -4.28
CA SER A 158 1.55 21.75 -5.18
C SER A 158 0.22 21.31 -4.54
N LYS A 159 -0.77 20.92 -5.36
CA LYS A 159 -2.02 20.30 -4.87
C LYS A 159 -1.72 19.10 -3.98
N ASP A 160 -2.52 18.89 -2.94
CA ASP A 160 -2.27 17.93 -1.86
C ASP A 160 -1.84 16.52 -2.31
N LEU A 161 -2.54 15.94 -3.29
CA LEU A 161 -2.27 14.59 -3.80
C LEU A 161 -1.29 14.57 -4.99
N HIS A 162 -0.68 15.71 -5.31
CA HIS A 162 0.36 15.83 -6.32
C HIS A 162 1.72 15.83 -5.63
N TYR A 163 2.45 14.73 -5.78
CA TYR A 163 3.76 14.49 -5.19
C TYR A 163 4.77 14.08 -6.26
N VAL A 164 6.05 14.19 -5.91
CA VAL A 164 7.17 13.74 -6.74
C VAL A 164 7.50 12.28 -6.43
N ASP A 165 7.52 11.91 -5.15
CA ASP A 165 7.82 10.56 -4.70
C ASP A 165 7.07 10.26 -3.40
N TYR A 166 6.91 8.97 -3.06
CA TYR A 166 6.21 8.54 -1.86
C TYR A 166 6.69 7.19 -1.32
N THR A 167 6.40 6.93 -0.06
CA THR A 167 6.65 5.65 0.60
C THR A 167 5.53 5.33 1.58
N TYR A 168 5.12 4.05 1.66
CA TYR A 168 4.07 3.64 2.58
C TYR A 168 4.57 3.62 4.03
N THR A 169 3.70 3.99 4.96
CA THR A 169 4.01 4.01 6.40
C THR A 169 4.30 2.62 6.95
N GLU A 170 3.77 1.56 6.32
CA GLU A 170 4.04 0.16 6.68
C GLU A 170 5.51 -0.26 6.46
N ARG A 171 6.30 0.52 5.69
CA ARG A 171 7.73 0.24 5.46
C ARG A 171 8.62 0.57 6.65
N GLY A 172 8.09 1.22 7.69
CA GLY A 172 8.81 1.45 8.93
C GLY A 172 8.59 2.84 9.53
N ASN A 173 9.14 3.04 10.72
CA ASN A 173 9.18 4.34 11.38
C ASN A 173 10.54 4.50 12.09
N PRO A 174 11.46 5.32 11.56
CA PRO A 174 11.29 6.20 10.40
C PRO A 174 11.21 5.46 9.06
N VAL A 175 10.53 6.06 8.08
CA VAL A 175 10.59 5.62 6.67
C VAL A 175 11.84 6.18 5.98
N SER A 176 12.39 5.43 5.03
CA SER A 176 13.47 5.90 4.15
C SER A 176 12.90 6.41 2.82
N MET A 177 13.43 7.53 2.33
CA MET A 177 13.05 8.17 1.06
C MET A 177 14.30 8.69 0.32
N ILE A 178 14.17 8.95 -0.98
CA ILE A 178 15.21 9.55 -1.81
C ILE A 178 14.78 10.97 -2.21
N ALA A 179 15.65 11.96 -2.01
CA ALA A 179 15.38 13.33 -2.37
C ALA A 179 15.25 13.50 -3.89
N PRO A 180 14.32 14.32 -4.40
CA PRO A 180 14.24 14.68 -5.81
C PRO A 180 15.58 15.20 -6.37
N GLY A 181 15.81 14.99 -7.68
CA GLY A 181 17.00 15.52 -8.37
C GLY A 181 16.94 17.04 -8.62
N ASP A 182 15.75 17.65 -8.54
CA ASP A 182 15.54 19.09 -8.67
C ASP A 182 15.74 19.80 -7.33
N PRO A 183 16.74 20.69 -7.18
CA PRO A 183 16.86 21.54 -6.00
C PRO A 183 15.67 22.50 -5.88
N GLY A 184 15.35 22.87 -4.64
CA GLY A 184 14.27 23.82 -4.37
C GLY A 184 13.51 23.56 -3.08
N PRO A 185 12.44 24.32 -2.83
CA PRO A 185 11.56 24.11 -1.68
C PRO A 185 10.59 22.94 -1.92
N TYR A 186 10.53 22.03 -0.96
CA TYR A 186 9.63 20.89 -0.94
C TYR A 186 8.90 20.81 0.39
N GLU A 187 7.91 19.92 0.44
CA GLU A 187 7.13 19.60 1.61
C GLU A 187 6.94 18.09 1.69
N LEU A 188 7.15 17.52 2.88
CA LEU A 188 6.76 16.16 3.22
C LEU A 188 5.31 16.17 3.70
N ARG A 189 4.52 15.21 3.24
CA ARG A 189 3.09 15.11 3.53
C ARG A 189 2.73 13.72 3.99
N TYR A 190 1.97 13.63 5.07
CA TYR A 190 1.32 12.39 5.49
C TYR A 190 -0.06 12.34 4.86
N VAL A 191 -0.30 11.34 4.01
CA VAL A 191 -1.58 11.14 3.33
C VAL A 191 -2.29 9.93 3.92
N HIS A 192 -3.47 10.17 4.48
CA HIS A 192 -4.35 9.11 4.94
C HIS A 192 -5.11 8.51 3.77
N ALA A 193 -4.92 7.22 3.51
CA ALA A 193 -5.30 6.56 2.27
C ALA A 193 -6.82 6.50 2.07
N HIS A 194 -7.56 6.18 3.13
CA HIS A 194 -9.01 6.00 3.03
C HIS A 194 -9.77 7.32 2.81
N SER A 195 -9.29 8.42 3.41
CA SER A 195 -9.91 9.74 3.22
C SER A 195 -9.29 10.55 2.08
N ARG A 196 -8.11 10.15 1.59
CA ARG A 196 -7.28 10.89 0.63
C ARG A 196 -6.96 12.33 1.09
N GLN A 197 -6.80 12.52 2.40
CA GLN A 197 -6.47 13.82 2.99
C GLN A 197 -5.03 13.87 3.45
N VAL A 198 -4.38 15.02 3.24
CA VAL A 198 -3.11 15.34 3.88
C VAL A 198 -3.39 15.78 5.31
N ILE A 199 -2.94 14.99 6.27
CA ILE A 199 -3.20 15.22 7.71
C ILE A 199 -1.95 15.63 8.51
N GLY A 200 -0.81 15.71 7.85
CA GLY A 200 0.45 16.20 8.41
C GLY A 200 1.35 16.75 7.32
N ARG A 201 2.07 17.83 7.62
CA ARG A 201 3.01 18.50 6.69
C ARG A 201 4.28 18.90 7.43
N THR A 202 5.42 18.87 6.76
CA THR A 202 6.66 19.53 7.22
C THR A 202 7.51 19.95 6.03
N ASP A 203 8.19 21.08 6.16
CA ASP A 203 9.01 21.63 5.08
C ASP A 203 10.38 20.95 5.00
N ILE A 204 10.91 20.85 3.79
CA ILE A 204 12.25 20.35 3.51
C ILE A 204 12.80 21.06 2.27
N LYS A 205 14.07 21.47 2.32
CA LYS A 205 14.76 22.07 1.17
C LYS A 205 15.71 21.06 0.53
N VAL A 206 15.53 20.83 -0.77
CA VAL A 206 16.48 20.03 -1.55
C VAL A 206 17.60 20.96 -2.03
N THR A 207 18.84 20.65 -1.65
CA THR A 207 20.02 21.46 -2.00
C THR A 207 20.70 20.92 -3.26
N PRO A 208 21.32 21.79 -4.09
CA PRO A 208 22.06 21.34 -5.26
C PRO A 208 23.27 20.49 -4.87
N VAL A 209 23.64 19.59 -5.79
CA VAL A 209 24.87 18.80 -5.73
C VAL A 209 25.71 19.13 -6.97
N THR A 210 27.02 18.97 -6.86
CA THR A 210 27.97 19.21 -7.95
C THR A 210 28.81 17.96 -8.18
N ALA A 211 29.30 17.80 -9.40
CA ALA A 211 30.25 16.75 -9.75
C ALA A 211 31.42 17.31 -10.57
N GLN A 212 32.46 16.50 -10.72
CA GLN A 212 33.56 16.71 -11.65
C GLN A 212 33.88 15.39 -12.32
N VAL A 213 34.30 15.44 -13.59
CA VAL A 213 34.72 14.28 -14.36
C VAL A 213 35.97 14.61 -15.14
N GLN A 214 36.95 13.71 -15.11
CA GLN A 214 38.24 13.82 -15.79
C GLN A 214 38.48 12.56 -16.60
N ALA A 215 38.73 12.74 -17.90
CA ALA A 215 39.02 11.68 -18.85
C ALA A 215 40.27 12.07 -19.68
N PRO A 216 40.96 11.09 -20.29
CA PRO A 216 42.02 11.37 -21.24
C PRO A 216 41.52 12.25 -22.40
N ALA A 217 42.39 13.11 -22.94
CA ALA A 217 42.02 13.97 -24.08
C ALA A 217 41.66 13.16 -25.34
N SER A 218 42.25 11.97 -25.50
CA SER A 218 41.90 11.03 -26.57
C SER A 218 42.07 9.57 -26.16
N ALA A 219 41.37 8.67 -26.84
CA ALA A 219 41.49 7.23 -26.69
C ALA A 219 41.26 6.50 -28.02
N ASN A 220 41.75 5.27 -28.13
CA ASN A 220 41.48 4.41 -29.28
C ASN A 220 40.09 3.78 -29.17
N VAL A 221 39.43 3.56 -30.31
CA VAL A 221 38.14 2.87 -30.39
C VAL A 221 38.13 1.58 -29.58
N ALA A 222 37.00 1.25 -28.96
CA ALA A 222 36.77 -0.02 -28.26
C ALA A 222 37.72 -0.34 -27.08
N THR A 223 38.55 0.60 -26.63
CA THR A 223 39.43 0.43 -25.46
C THR A 223 38.75 0.83 -24.15
N LYS A 224 39.22 0.32 -23.00
CA LYS A 224 38.76 0.80 -21.69
C LYS A 224 39.56 2.03 -21.27
N ILE A 225 38.89 3.15 -21.08
CA ILE A 225 39.48 4.42 -20.63
C ILE A 225 39.29 4.60 -19.12
N PRO A 226 40.32 5.07 -18.39
CA PRO A 226 40.17 5.44 -16.99
C PRO A 226 39.52 6.82 -16.88
N VAL A 227 38.39 6.90 -16.17
CA VAL A 227 37.66 8.14 -15.88
C VAL A 227 37.68 8.39 -14.38
N LYS A 228 38.33 9.47 -13.95
CA LYS A 228 38.27 9.93 -12.56
C LYS A 228 37.04 10.81 -12.38
N TRP A 229 36.38 10.69 -11.23
CA TRP A 229 35.22 11.50 -10.93
C TRP A 229 35.18 11.94 -9.47
N GLN A 230 34.46 13.03 -9.20
CA GLN A 230 34.08 13.47 -7.86
C GLN A 230 32.61 13.87 -7.93
N GLY A 231 31.84 13.66 -6.88
CA GLY A 231 30.42 13.95 -6.90
C GLY A 231 29.67 13.22 -5.79
N PRO A 232 28.32 13.24 -5.83
CA PRO A 232 27.48 12.57 -4.84
C PRO A 232 27.77 11.07 -4.71
N GLY A 233 28.01 10.38 -5.83
CA GLY A 233 28.44 8.98 -5.83
C GLY A 233 27.36 8.04 -5.32
N TYR A 234 26.09 8.34 -5.55
CA TYR A 234 24.99 7.46 -5.17
C TYR A 234 24.98 6.22 -6.08
N ASP A 235 24.44 5.10 -5.59
CA ASP A 235 24.49 3.81 -6.29
C ASP A 235 23.87 3.86 -7.71
N ASP A 236 22.87 4.73 -7.91
CA ASP A 236 22.20 4.95 -9.19
C ASP A 236 22.90 6.00 -10.08
N ASP A 237 23.96 6.66 -9.60
CA ASP A 237 24.71 7.62 -10.41
C ASP A 237 25.60 6.88 -11.41
N TYR A 238 25.77 7.47 -12.60
CA TYR A 238 26.51 6.82 -13.68
C TYR A 238 27.28 7.82 -14.53
N ILE A 239 28.32 7.31 -15.17
CA ILE A 239 29.11 8.07 -16.15
C ILE A 239 28.78 7.54 -17.53
N THR A 240 28.51 8.44 -18.46
CA THR A 240 28.24 8.11 -19.86
C THR A 240 29.29 8.66 -20.80
N ILE A 241 29.46 8.01 -21.95
CA ILE A 241 30.06 8.59 -23.15
C ILE A 241 28.93 8.84 -24.14
N ALA A 242 28.77 10.08 -24.55
CA ALA A 242 27.69 10.51 -25.44
C ALA A 242 28.20 11.50 -26.48
N ARG A 243 27.48 11.63 -27.59
CA ARG A 243 27.75 12.67 -28.60
C ARG A 243 27.40 14.06 -28.03
N PRO A 244 28.09 15.14 -28.42
CA PRO A 244 27.91 16.46 -27.81
C PRO A 244 26.49 17.04 -27.83
N ASP A 245 25.69 16.65 -28.82
CA ASP A 245 24.31 17.07 -29.10
C ASP A 245 23.24 16.23 -28.38
N GLN A 246 23.61 15.08 -27.83
CA GLN A 246 22.69 14.18 -27.13
C GLN A 246 22.20 14.77 -25.81
N ALA A 247 20.93 14.52 -25.46
CA ALA A 247 20.35 14.93 -24.18
C ALA A 247 21.07 14.23 -23.01
N PRO A 248 20.94 14.71 -21.75
CA PRO A 248 21.60 14.11 -20.58
C PRO A 248 21.37 12.62 -20.38
N GLY A 249 20.18 12.11 -20.72
CA GLY A 249 19.82 10.69 -20.58
C GLY A 249 20.23 9.81 -21.77
N ASP A 250 20.66 10.42 -22.88
CA ASP A 250 21.09 9.69 -24.06
C ASP A 250 22.61 9.44 -24.00
N TYR A 251 23.02 8.24 -24.36
CA TYR A 251 24.42 7.84 -24.37
C TYR A 251 24.72 6.76 -25.40
N VAL A 252 26.01 6.58 -25.67
CA VAL A 252 26.56 5.50 -26.49
C VAL A 252 27.08 4.39 -25.59
N GLU A 253 27.79 4.75 -24.52
CA GLU A 253 28.34 3.83 -23.52
C GLU A 253 28.06 4.41 -22.13
N TYR A 254 27.91 3.55 -21.11
CA TYR A 254 27.74 3.97 -19.73
C TYR A 254 28.33 2.96 -18.76
N GLU A 255 28.67 3.42 -17.57
CA GLU A 255 29.00 2.58 -16.41
C GLU A 255 28.54 3.25 -15.11
N TYR A 256 28.11 2.44 -14.14
CA TYR A 256 27.73 2.95 -12.82
C TYR A 256 28.97 3.41 -12.03
N VAL A 257 28.83 4.49 -11.28
CA VAL A 257 29.96 5.03 -10.50
C VAL A 257 30.37 4.10 -9.35
N SER A 258 29.49 3.19 -8.94
CA SER A 258 29.75 2.13 -7.96
C SER A 258 30.87 1.17 -8.38
N GLU A 259 31.15 1.03 -9.68
CA GLU A 259 32.18 0.12 -10.21
C GLU A 259 33.62 0.61 -9.98
N GLY A 260 33.79 1.87 -9.54
CA GLY A 260 35.07 2.34 -9.03
C GLY A 260 35.45 3.76 -9.42
N ASN A 261 36.59 4.21 -8.87
CA ASN A 261 37.18 5.52 -9.14
C ASN A 261 38.73 5.43 -9.09
N PRO A 262 39.44 5.42 -10.22
CA PRO A 262 38.95 5.68 -11.58
C PRO A 262 38.01 4.58 -12.11
N LEU A 263 36.92 5.00 -12.73
CA LEU A 263 35.96 4.14 -13.41
C LEU A 263 36.51 3.74 -14.79
N LYS A 264 36.35 2.47 -15.19
CA LYS A 264 36.82 1.99 -16.50
C LYS A 264 35.66 1.93 -17.49
N VAL A 265 35.53 2.96 -18.32
CA VAL A 265 34.45 3.05 -19.32
C VAL A 265 34.96 2.59 -20.69
N ARG A 266 34.15 1.90 -21.48
CA ARG A 266 34.51 1.50 -22.85
C ARG A 266 34.37 2.70 -23.80
N ALA A 267 35.41 2.96 -24.60
CA ALA A 267 35.36 3.93 -25.68
C ALA A 267 34.47 3.41 -26.83
N PRO A 268 33.66 4.27 -27.47
CA PRO A 268 32.87 3.94 -28.65
C PRO A 268 33.68 3.25 -29.76
N ALA A 269 32.99 2.45 -30.58
CA ALA A 269 33.58 1.80 -31.76
C ALA A 269 33.81 2.80 -32.92
N ASP A 270 33.02 3.88 -32.96
CA ASP A 270 33.14 4.91 -33.98
C ASP A 270 34.12 6.01 -33.53
N PRO A 271 35.07 6.40 -34.39
CA PRO A 271 35.90 7.58 -34.15
C PRO A 271 35.07 8.86 -34.17
N GLY A 272 35.48 9.85 -33.39
CA GLY A 272 34.81 11.15 -33.36
C GLY A 272 34.99 11.91 -32.04
N THR A 273 34.28 13.02 -31.91
CA THR A 273 34.25 13.82 -30.68
C THR A 273 33.08 13.39 -29.81
N TYR A 274 33.37 13.05 -28.56
CA TYR A 274 32.38 12.65 -27.57
C TYR A 274 32.55 13.47 -26.29
N GLN A 275 31.58 13.34 -25.39
CA GLN A 275 31.60 13.86 -24.04
C GLN A 275 31.52 12.71 -23.05
N VAL A 276 32.41 12.73 -22.06
CA VAL A 276 32.28 11.93 -20.84
C VAL A 276 31.48 12.75 -19.85
N ARG A 277 30.36 12.22 -19.36
CA ARG A 277 29.36 12.95 -18.58
C ARG A 277 29.12 12.25 -17.25
N TYR A 278 29.07 13.00 -16.15
CA TYR A 278 28.57 12.50 -14.87
C TYR A 278 27.09 12.81 -14.76
N ILE A 279 26.27 11.78 -14.57
CA ILE A 279 24.82 11.87 -14.46
C ILE A 279 24.38 11.47 -13.04
N LEU A 280 23.68 12.39 -12.37
CA LEU A 280 22.91 12.06 -11.16
C LEU A 280 21.77 11.14 -11.56
N GLY A 281 21.73 9.94 -10.98
CA GLY A 281 20.75 8.90 -11.30
C GLY A 281 19.32 9.39 -11.05
N LYS A 282 19.10 10.04 -9.90
CA LYS A 282 17.78 10.59 -9.56
C LYS A 282 17.42 11.76 -10.48
N GLY A 283 16.53 11.49 -11.43
CA GLY A 283 16.02 12.49 -12.38
C GLY A 283 16.93 12.72 -13.59
N THR A 284 17.94 11.85 -13.82
CA THR A 284 18.78 11.85 -15.02
C THR A 284 19.40 13.21 -15.31
N LYS A 285 20.15 13.75 -14.34
CA LYS A 285 20.71 15.10 -14.43
C LYS A 285 22.19 15.13 -14.71
N LEU A 286 22.57 15.85 -15.76
CA LEU A 286 23.96 16.17 -16.05
C LEU A 286 24.54 17.09 -14.97
N LEU A 287 25.50 16.60 -14.19
CA LEU A 287 26.22 17.40 -13.19
C LEU A 287 27.59 17.89 -13.66
N ALA A 288 28.26 17.11 -14.51
CA ALA A 288 29.57 17.47 -15.06
C ALA A 288 29.78 16.83 -16.43
N LYS A 289 30.62 17.44 -17.27
CA LYS A 289 31.07 16.85 -18.53
C LYS A 289 32.49 17.29 -18.88
N THR A 290 33.18 16.44 -19.62
CA THR A 290 34.45 16.75 -20.29
C THR A 290 34.48 16.16 -21.69
N SER A 291 35.29 16.72 -22.60
CA SER A 291 35.37 16.24 -23.99
C SER A 291 36.45 15.16 -24.12
N ILE A 292 36.23 14.22 -25.04
CA ILE A 292 37.21 13.20 -25.43
C ILE A 292 37.15 12.96 -26.94
N THR A 293 38.31 12.80 -27.57
CA THR A 293 38.42 12.42 -28.98
C THR A 293 38.70 10.93 -29.12
N ILE A 294 37.80 10.20 -29.78
CA ILE A 294 38.00 8.78 -30.10
C ILE A 294 38.67 8.65 -31.47
N LYS A 295 39.82 7.97 -31.51
CA LYS A 295 40.67 7.84 -32.69
C LYS A 295 40.66 6.39 -33.18
N LYS A 296 40.90 6.22 -34.49
CA LYS A 296 41.28 4.92 -35.04
C LYS A 296 42.63 4.47 -34.43
N PRO A 297 42.87 3.15 -34.32
CA PRO A 297 44.12 2.61 -33.77
C PRO A 297 45.36 3.12 -34.51
#